data_AF-A0A2H3DVQ9-F1
#
_entry.id   AF-A0A2H3DVQ9-F1
#
_cell.length_a   1.000
_cell.length_b   1.000
_cell.length_c   1.000
_cell.angle_alpha   90.00
_cell.angle_beta   90.00
_cell.angle_gamma   90.00
#
_symmetry.space_group_name_H-M   'P 1'
#
loop_
_entity.id
_entity.type
_entity.pdbx_description
1 polymer ?
#
loop_
_entity_poly.entity_id
_entity_poly.type
_entity_poly.pdbx_seq_one_letter_code
_entity_poly.pdbx_strand_id
1 'polypeptide(L)' 'MAHLQAEQLWFKLSSKFYWKCMKIDIKEFYKTCDMCQKTKTPNFSKYGLL' A
#
# COMPACT_ATOMS: atom_id res chain seq x y z
N MET A 1 -2.28 -9.74 12.52
CA MET A 1 -2.51 -8.96 11.28
C MET A 1 -1.26 -8.13 11.00
N ALA A 2 -0.36 -8.63 10.14
CA ALA A 2 0.97 -8.04 9.93
C ALA A 2 1.08 -7.11 8.70
N HIS A 3 0.03 -7.03 7.88
CA HIS A 3 0.00 -6.24 6.64
C HIS A 3 -0.94 -5.04 6.79
N LEU A 4 -0.41 -3.85 6.54
CA LEU A 4 -1.11 -2.56 6.64
C LEU A 4 -1.22 -1.93 5.25
N GLN A 5 -2.24 -1.11 5.02
CA GLN A 5 -2.30 -0.25 3.83
C GLN A 5 -1.15 0.75 3.83
N ALA A 6 -0.68 1.15 2.63
CA ALA A 6 0.44 2.08 2.47
C ALA A 6 0.25 3.38 3.29
N GLU A 7 -0.98 3.88 3.40
CA GLU A 7 -1.29 5.09 4.17
C GLU A 7 -1.18 4.89 5.69
N GLN A 8 -1.64 3.73 6.19
CA GLN A 8 -1.50 3.37 7.60
C GLN A 8 -0.04 3.11 7.97
N LEU A 9 0.72 2.51 7.05
CA LEU A 9 2.16 2.29 7.19
C LEU A 9 2.92 3.61 7.23
N TRP A 10 2.59 4.56 6.34
CA TRP A 10 3.10 5.92 6.36
C TRP A 10 2.81 6.61 7.70
N PHE A 11 1.56 6.61 8.17
CA PHE A 11 1.20 7.29 9.41
C PHE A 11 1.95 6.74 10.64
N LYS A 12 2.09 5.41 10.73
CA LYS A 12 2.85 4.77 11.83
C LYS A 12 4.34 5.06 11.74
N LEU A 13 4.93 4.97 10.55
CA LEU A 13 6.36 5.23 10.39
C LEU A 13 6.68 6.71 10.56
N SER A 14 5.88 7.62 10.02
CA SER A 14 6.11 9.07 10.09
C SER A 14 6.08 9.61 11.52
N SER A 15 5.41 8.90 12.43
CA SER A 15 5.40 9.22 13.86
C SER A 15 6.73 8.89 14.56
N LYS A 16 7.60 8.06 13.96
CA LYS A 16 8.84 7.56 14.59
C LYS A 16 10.10 7.86 13.78
N PHE A 17 9.98 7.90 12.46
CA PHE A 17 11.08 8.03 11.52
C PHE A 17 10.66 8.96 10.38
N TYR A 18 11.60 9.78 9.93
CA TYR A 18 11.40 10.65 8.78
C TYR A 18 12.65 10.61 7.91
N TRP A 19 12.44 10.42 6.60
CA TRP A 19 13.49 10.58 5.60
C TRP A 19 12.91 11.16 4.30
N LYS A 20 13.79 11.73 3.48
CA LYS A 20 13.41 12.31 2.19
C LYS A 20 12.80 11.23 1.28
N CYS A 21 11.68 11.55 0.63
CA CYS A 21 10.95 10.63 -0.26
C CYS A 21 10.32 9.39 0.41
N MET A 22 10.25 9.33 1.74
CA MET A 22 9.67 8.21 2.49
C MET A 22 8.25 7.79 2.05
N LYS A 23 7.40 8.74 1.65
CA LYS A 23 6.05 8.42 1.13
C LYS A 23 6.11 7.65 -0.20
N ILE A 24 7.14 7.88 -1.02
CA ILE A 24 7.39 7.18 -2.28
C ILE A 24 7.94 5.78 -1.98
N ASP A 25 8.96 5.68 -1.13
CA ASP A 25 9.53 4.40 -0.70
C ASP A 25 8.46 3.46 -0.12
N ILE A 26 7.60 3.97 0.76
CA ILE A 26 6.52 3.17 1.37
C ILE A 26 5.52 2.69 0.32
N LYS A 27 5.22 3.51 -0.69
CA LYS A 27 4.36 3.08 -1.81
C LYS A 27 5.03 2.01 -2.67
N GLU A 28 6.33 2.12 -2.91
CA GLU A 28 7.09 1.11 -3.66
C GLU A 28 7.19 -0.20 -2.88
N PHE A 29 7.50 -0.13 -1.58
CA PHE A 29 7.50 -1.29 -0.68
C PHE A 29 6.12 -1.96 -0.60
N TYR A 30 5.04 -1.16 -0.59
CA TYR A 30 3.69 -1.69 -0.64
C TYR A 30 3.42 -2.46 -1.95
N LYS A 31 3.99 -2.03 -3.09
CA LYS A 31 3.87 -2.71 -4.38
C LYS A 31 4.64 -4.02 -4.45
N THR A 32 5.79 -4.12 -3.78
CA THR A 32 6.60 -5.35 -3.77
C THR A 32 6.04 -6.43 -2.83
N CYS A 33 5.11 -6.07 -1.95
CA CYS A 33 4.51 -7.03 -1.02
C CYS A 33 3.34 -7.79 -1.66
N ASP A 34 3.55 -9.07 -2.00
CA ASP A 34 2.54 -9.96 -2.59
C ASP A 34 1.26 -10.07 -1.77
N MET A 35 1.37 -10.15 -0.44
CA MET A 35 0.22 -10.23 0.46
C MET A 35 -0.64 -8.98 0.36
N CYS A 36 -0.02 -7.80 0.45
CA CYS A 36 -0.70 -6.51 0.35
C CYS A 36 -1.37 -6.31 -1.02
N GLN A 37 -0.71 -6.74 -2.10
CA GLN A 37 -1.27 -6.67 -3.45
C GLN A 37 -2.46 -7.63 -3.64
N LYS A 38 -2.37 -8.87 -3.15
CA LYS A 38 -3.47 -9.86 -3.22
C LYS A 38 -4.69 -9.45 -2.41
N THR A 39 -4.49 -8.84 -1.24
CA THR A 39 -5.61 -8.32 -0.42
C THR A 39 -6.21 -7.03 -0.95
N LYS A 40 -5.52 -6.34 -1.86
CA LYS A 40 -6.07 -5.19 -2.55
C LYS A 40 -7.13 -5.74 -3.50
N THR A 41 -8.37 -5.80 -3.05
CA THR A 41 -9.52 -6.17 -3.90
C THR A 41 -9.37 -5.39 -5.20
N PRO A 42 -9.11 -6.05 -6.34
CA PRO A 42 -9.05 -5.34 -7.59
C PRO A 42 -10.43 -4.73 -7.74
N ASN A 43 -10.47 -3.39 -7.83
CA ASN A 43 -11.64 -2.69 -8.30
C ASN A 43 -11.71 -2.98 -9.80
N PHE A 44 -11.91 -4.26 -10.13
CA PHE A 44 -12.33 -4.71 -11.43
C PHE A 44 -13.78 -4.27 -11.51
N SER A 45 -13.98 -2.97 -11.71
CA SER A 45 -15.17 -2.48 -12.38
C SER A 45 -15.17 -3.22 -13.70
N LYS A 46 -15.88 -4.34 -13.74
CA LYS A 46 -16.20 -5.08 -14.95
C LYS A 46 -17.06 -4.16 -15.82
N TYR A 47 -16.45 -3.15 -16.43
CA TYR A 47 -16.97 -2.50 -17.61
C TYR A 47 -16.75 -3.49 -18.76
N GLY A 48 -17.61 -4.48 -18.79
CA GLY A 48 -17.67 -5.56 -19.75
C GLY A 48 -19.05 -6.17 -19.62
N LEU A 49 -20.07 -5.32 -19.77
CA LEU A 49 -21.43 -5.76 -20.07
C LEU A 49 -21.33 -6.39 -21.47
N LEU A 50 -21.22 -7.72 -21.51
CA LEU A 50 -21.49 -8.50 -22.72
C LEU A 50 -22.99 -8.52 -22.97
#